data_AF-A0A6J7TS35-F1
#
_entry.id   AF-A0A6J7TS35-F1
#
_cell.length_a   1.000
_cell.length_b   1.000
_cell.length_c   1.000
_cell.angle_alpha   90.00
_cell.angle_beta   90.00
_cell.angle_gamma   90.00
#
_symmetry.space_group_name_H-M   'P 1'
#
loop_
_entity.id
_entity.type
_entity.pdbx_description
1 polymer ?
#
loop_
_entity_poly.entity_id
_entity_poly.type
_entity_poly.pdbx_seq_one_letter_code
_entity_poly.pdbx_strand_id
1 'polypeptide(L)'
;MVEELIGMLCSVPLLMPFRLHRASHMRHHAYTNDADRDPDHFSQGELRELPLKILSITSINALLPLIAFIPPMRKLLHPAIARANKASANKAEGLMQLRFWLITHGVLLVAVLTGFGWPAFLLWYIPARLQLGWLLLVFAWYPHHRGDKQGRYVDTRVAVFPGSTFLIRGHDHHALHHLFPRVAHYRLPAMWQEMAADLVPKGVRAEGRALEATGPVVW
;
A
#
# COMPACT_ATOMS: atom_id res chain seq x y z
N MET A 1 -18.13 11.33 8.46
CA MET A 1 -19.24 10.87 7.60
C MET A 1 -18.94 11.08 6.12
N VAL A 2 -18.57 12.29 5.67
CA VAL A 2 -18.27 12.56 4.23
C VAL A 2 -17.00 11.84 3.75
N GLU A 3 -15.87 11.97 4.44
CA GLU A 3 -14.60 11.30 4.06
C GLU A 3 -14.75 9.78 3.93
N GLU A 4 -15.53 9.19 4.82
CA GLU A 4 -15.77 7.77 4.84
C GLU A 4 -16.61 7.31 3.65
N LEU A 5 -17.64 8.07 3.28
CA LEU A 5 -18.42 7.80 2.08
C LEU A 5 -17.56 7.91 0.82
N ILE A 6 -16.76 8.98 0.71
CA ILE A 6 -15.84 9.18 -0.42
C ILE A 6 -14.85 8.00 -0.50
N GLY A 7 -14.23 7.64 0.62
CA GLY A 7 -13.31 6.51 0.68
C GLY A 7 -13.97 5.18 0.26
N MET A 8 -15.19 4.92 0.72
CA MET A 8 -15.97 3.74 0.31
C MET A 8 -16.28 3.74 -1.19
N LEU A 9 -16.68 4.88 -1.78
CA LEU A 9 -16.92 4.97 -3.22
C LEU A 9 -15.62 4.74 -4.02
N CYS A 10 -14.51 5.34 -3.57
CA CYS A 10 -13.19 5.13 -4.18
C CYS A 10 -12.67 3.69 -4.02
N SER A 11 -13.13 2.93 -3.03
CA SER A 11 -12.72 1.53 -2.83
C SER A 11 -13.24 0.55 -3.88
N VAL A 12 -14.38 0.87 -4.52
CA VAL A 12 -15.03 0.00 -5.50
C VAL A 12 -14.17 -0.21 -6.75
N PRO A 13 -13.71 0.84 -7.46
CA PRO A 13 -12.83 0.66 -8.62
C PRO A 13 -11.48 0.04 -8.24
N LEU A 14 -11.04 0.17 -6.99
CA LEU A 14 -9.79 -0.40 -6.50
C LEU A 14 -9.88 -1.86 -6.08
N LEU A 15 -11.09 -2.40 -5.90
CA LEU A 15 -11.32 -3.71 -5.28
C LEU A 15 -10.57 -3.88 -3.94
N MET A 16 -10.48 -2.79 -3.16
CA MET A 16 -9.77 -2.75 -1.88
C MET A 16 -10.61 -2.02 -0.82
N PRO A 17 -11.17 -2.73 0.18
CA PRO A 17 -12.11 -2.15 1.14
C PRO A 17 -11.49 -1.02 1.97
N PHE A 18 -12.09 0.18 1.88
CA PHE A 18 -11.54 1.42 2.47
C PHE A 18 -11.26 1.31 3.97
N ARG A 19 -12.22 0.79 4.76
CA ARG A 19 -12.06 0.67 6.22
C ARG A 19 -10.90 -0.25 6.62
N LEU A 20 -10.72 -1.34 5.88
CA LEU A 20 -9.61 -2.28 6.10
C LEU A 20 -8.27 -1.65 5.71
N HIS A 21 -8.23 -1.00 4.55
CA HIS A 21 -7.02 -0.30 4.13
C HIS A 21 -6.65 0.80 5.14
N ARG A 22 -7.63 1.59 5.62
CA ARG A 22 -7.41 2.61 6.66
C ARG A 22 -6.85 1.99 7.94
N ALA A 23 -7.42 0.89 8.43
CA ALA A 23 -6.94 0.23 9.64
C ALA A 23 -5.51 -0.31 9.47
N SER A 24 -5.23 -0.95 8.33
CA SER A 24 -3.88 -1.42 7.96
C SER A 24 -2.87 -0.29 7.86
N HIS A 25 -3.23 0.78 7.17
CA HIS A 25 -2.39 1.96 6.98
C HIS A 25 -2.05 2.66 8.30
N MET A 26 -3.02 2.74 9.23
CA MET A 26 -2.75 3.28 10.57
C MET A 26 -1.80 2.39 11.38
N ARG A 27 -1.86 1.07 11.22
CA ARG A 27 -0.89 0.14 11.83
C ARG A 27 0.49 0.30 11.21
N HIS A 28 0.57 0.46 9.90
CA HIS A 28 1.81 0.76 9.20
C HIS A 28 2.45 2.06 9.73
N HIS A 29 1.69 3.15 9.89
CA HIS A 29 2.19 4.40 10.52
C HIS A 29 2.71 4.19 11.95
N ALA A 30 2.06 3.31 12.72
CA ALA A 30 2.45 3.06 14.11
C ALA A 30 3.69 2.16 14.24
N TYR A 31 3.93 1.29 13.27
CA TYR A 31 4.96 0.23 13.33
C TYR A 31 5.83 0.17 12.08
N THR A 32 6.03 1.29 11.39
CA THR A 32 6.71 1.32 10.09
C THR A 32 8.04 0.56 10.12
N ASN A 33 8.25 -0.35 9.17
CA ASN A 33 9.42 -1.24 9.04
C ASN A 33 9.60 -2.28 10.17
N ASP A 34 8.58 -2.54 10.99
CA ASP A 34 8.59 -3.65 11.93
C ASP A 34 8.20 -4.97 11.25
N ALA A 35 9.10 -5.96 11.27
CA ALA A 35 8.91 -7.24 10.59
C ALA A 35 7.69 -8.06 11.04
N ASP A 36 7.21 -7.84 12.25
CA ASP A 36 6.11 -8.59 12.86
C ASP A 36 4.83 -7.77 13.01
N ARG A 37 4.93 -6.43 13.05
CA ARG A 37 3.79 -5.53 13.33
C ARG A 37 3.41 -4.62 12.17
N ASP A 38 4.31 -4.37 11.22
CA ASP A 38 3.99 -3.62 10.02
C ASP A 38 3.28 -4.53 8.99
N PRO A 39 2.02 -4.25 8.63
CA PRO A 39 1.32 -5.04 7.63
C PRO A 39 1.91 -4.90 6.23
N ASP A 40 2.71 -3.86 5.95
CA ASP A 40 3.28 -3.59 4.63
C ASP A 40 4.73 -4.08 4.50
N HIS A 41 5.35 -4.59 5.57
CA HIS A 41 6.73 -5.07 5.55
C HIS A 41 6.96 -6.24 4.57
N PHE A 42 5.92 -6.99 4.19
CA PHE A 42 6.06 -8.02 3.15
C PHE A 42 6.51 -7.46 1.80
N SER A 43 6.32 -6.15 1.55
CA SER A 43 6.73 -5.49 0.31
C SER A 43 8.25 -5.26 0.23
N GLN A 44 8.95 -5.17 1.36
CA GLN A 44 10.38 -4.89 1.44
C GLN A 44 11.23 -5.92 0.69
N GLY A 45 12.38 -5.49 0.17
CA GLY A 45 13.34 -6.30 -0.59
C GLY A 45 13.79 -5.60 -1.87
N GLU A 46 14.41 -6.36 -2.77
CA GLU A 46 14.89 -5.84 -4.06
C GLU A 46 13.73 -5.53 -5.01
N LEU A 47 13.87 -4.51 -5.86
CA LEU A 47 12.87 -4.12 -6.87
C LEU A 47 12.43 -5.30 -7.75
N ARG A 48 13.37 -6.17 -8.13
CA ARG A 48 13.12 -7.36 -8.97
C ARG A 48 12.18 -8.39 -8.34
N GLU A 49 11.99 -8.36 -7.03
CA GLU A 49 11.10 -9.28 -6.30
C GLU A 49 9.65 -8.81 -6.30
N LEU A 50 9.40 -7.52 -6.55
CA LEU A 50 8.05 -6.94 -6.48
C LEU A 50 7.04 -7.62 -7.40
N PRO A 51 7.34 -7.96 -8.68
CA PRO A 51 6.36 -8.65 -9.53
C PRO A 51 5.85 -9.94 -8.92
N LEU A 52 6.73 -10.74 -8.30
CA LEU A 52 6.33 -11.98 -7.63
C LEU A 52 5.50 -11.72 -6.38
N LYS A 53 5.83 -10.68 -5.59
CA LYS A 53 5.05 -10.28 -4.41
C LYS A 53 3.65 -9.80 -4.80
N ILE A 54 3.54 -9.01 -5.87
CA ILE A 54 2.27 -8.53 -6.45
C ILE A 54 1.43 -9.71 -6.95
N LEU A 55 2.03 -10.66 -7.66
CA LEU A 55 1.35 -11.87 -8.10
C LEU A 55 0.87 -12.72 -6.92
N SER A 56 1.70 -12.84 -5.88
CA SER A 56 1.40 -13.61 -4.67
C SER A 56 0.18 -13.03 -3.92
N ILE A 57 0.20 -11.73 -3.61
CA ILE A 57 -0.92 -11.08 -2.91
C ILE A 57 -2.19 -11.05 -3.77
N THR A 58 -2.05 -10.89 -5.09
CA THR A 58 -3.18 -10.97 -6.03
C THR A 58 -3.82 -12.36 -6.03
N SER A 59 -3.00 -13.41 -6.06
CA SER A 59 -3.46 -14.80 -6.01
C SER A 59 -4.15 -15.12 -4.68
N ILE A 60 -3.57 -14.64 -3.57
CA ILE A 60 -4.15 -14.81 -2.23
C ILE A 60 -5.51 -14.11 -2.14
N ASN A 61 -5.62 -12.88 -2.65
CA ASN A 61 -6.88 -12.15 -2.67
C ASN A 61 -7.92 -12.82 -3.57
N ALA A 62 -7.52 -13.38 -4.72
CA ALA A 62 -8.43 -14.10 -5.61
C ALA A 62 -8.94 -15.42 -4.98
N LEU A 63 -8.10 -16.10 -4.20
CA LEU A 63 -8.41 -17.40 -3.59
C LEU A 63 -8.75 -17.28 -2.09
N LEU A 64 -9.14 -16.09 -1.63
CA LEU A 64 -9.33 -15.79 -0.21
C LEU A 64 -10.22 -16.81 0.53
N PRO A 65 -11.41 -17.22 0.02
CA PRO A 65 -12.24 -18.20 0.72
C PRO A 65 -11.54 -19.55 0.89
N LEU A 66 -10.80 -20.00 -0.12
CA LEU A 66 -10.09 -21.26 -0.05
C LEU A 66 -9.00 -21.21 1.03
N ILE A 67 -8.23 -20.13 1.10
CA ILE A 67 -7.20 -19.92 2.12
C ILE A 67 -7.82 -19.75 3.53
N ALA A 68 -8.97 -19.06 3.61
CA ALA A 68 -9.67 -18.80 4.86
C ALA A 68 -10.29 -20.07 5.46
N PHE A 69 -10.88 -20.94 4.64
CA PHE A 69 -11.69 -22.07 5.10
C PHE A 69 -11.00 -23.44 4.96
N ILE A 70 -9.88 -23.55 4.23
CA ILE A 70 -9.13 -24.80 4.05
C ILE A 70 -7.76 -24.65 4.73
N PRO A 71 -7.59 -25.06 6.00
CA PRO A 71 -6.38 -24.80 6.77
C PRO A 71 -5.06 -25.26 6.11
N PRO A 72 -5.00 -26.42 5.41
CA PRO A 72 -3.80 -26.81 4.66
C PRO A 72 -3.33 -25.76 3.64
N MET A 73 -4.23 -24.99 3.04
CA MET A 73 -3.88 -23.98 2.05
C MET A 73 -3.10 -22.80 2.65
N ARG A 74 -3.20 -22.56 3.96
CA ARG A 74 -2.42 -21.51 4.63
C ARG A 74 -0.92 -21.82 4.65
N LYS A 75 -0.52 -23.08 4.50
CA LYS A 75 0.88 -23.49 4.37
C LYS A 75 1.52 -23.05 3.06
N LEU A 76 0.70 -22.70 2.06
CA LEU A 76 1.16 -22.20 0.75
C LEU A 76 1.45 -20.69 0.78
N LEU A 77 1.10 -20.00 1.87
CA LEU A 77 1.39 -18.58 2.03
C LEU A 77 2.89 -18.36 2.20
N HIS A 78 3.43 -17.38 1.48
CA HIS A 78 4.79 -16.92 1.73
C HIS A 78 4.92 -16.45 3.20
N PRO A 79 6.00 -16.79 3.92
CA PRO A 79 6.14 -16.47 5.35
C PRO A 79 5.96 -14.99 5.67
N ALA A 80 6.45 -14.09 4.82
CA ALA A 80 6.27 -12.65 5.00
C ALA A 80 4.78 -12.23 4.94
N ILE A 81 3.98 -12.87 4.09
CA ILE A 81 2.54 -12.58 3.97
C ILE A 81 1.78 -13.19 5.15
N ALA A 82 2.18 -14.39 5.62
CA ALA A 82 1.61 -14.97 6.83
C ALA A 82 1.85 -14.07 8.06
N ARG A 83 3.05 -13.48 8.18
CA ARG A 83 3.36 -12.48 9.22
C ARG A 83 2.53 -11.21 9.06
N ALA A 84 2.48 -10.61 7.87
CA ALA A 84 1.67 -9.42 7.60
C ALA A 84 0.17 -9.64 7.93
N ASN A 85 -0.36 -10.81 7.58
CA ASN A 85 -1.72 -11.19 7.95
C ASN A 85 -1.89 -11.27 9.46
N LYS A 86 -0.92 -11.84 10.20
CA LYS A 86 -0.95 -11.90 11.66
C LYS A 86 -0.91 -10.50 12.29
N ALA A 87 -0.11 -9.58 11.74
CA ALA A 87 -0.05 -8.18 12.17
C ALA A 87 -1.40 -7.44 12.01
N SER A 88 -2.23 -7.90 11.07
CA SER A 88 -3.54 -7.32 10.76
C SER A 88 -4.73 -8.13 11.28
N ALA A 89 -4.51 -9.34 11.79
CA ALA A 89 -5.58 -10.31 11.98
C ALA A 89 -6.49 -9.94 13.16
N ASN A 90 -7.69 -9.46 12.86
CA ASN A 90 -8.82 -9.56 13.78
C ASN A 90 -10.07 -10.10 13.07
N LYS A 91 -10.96 -10.72 13.85
CA LYS A 91 -12.15 -11.42 13.32
C LYS A 91 -13.09 -10.48 12.57
N ALA A 92 -13.26 -9.25 13.05
CA ALA A 92 -14.15 -8.27 12.44
C ALA A 92 -13.64 -7.83 11.06
N GLU A 93 -12.33 -7.61 10.95
CA GLU A 93 -11.67 -7.25 9.70
C GLU A 93 -11.67 -8.40 8.70
N GLY A 94 -11.37 -9.63 9.15
CA GLY A 94 -11.46 -10.80 8.28
C GLY A 94 -12.87 -11.03 7.73
N LEU A 95 -13.91 -10.82 8.55
CA LEU A 95 -15.30 -10.88 8.09
C LEU A 95 -15.63 -9.76 7.11
N MET A 96 -15.11 -8.55 7.32
CA MET A 96 -15.27 -7.43 6.38
C MET A 96 -14.61 -7.73 5.04
N GLN A 97 -13.40 -8.31 5.05
CA GLN A 97 -12.67 -8.70 3.84
C GLN A 97 -13.43 -9.77 3.07
N LEU A 98 -13.93 -10.80 3.78
CA LEU A 98 -14.72 -11.87 3.16
C LEU A 98 -16.03 -11.34 2.56
N ARG A 99 -16.76 -10.46 3.26
CA ARG A 99 -17.98 -9.84 2.74
C ARG A 99 -17.71 -9.02 1.49
N PHE A 100 -16.67 -8.18 1.52
CA PHE A 100 -16.27 -7.39 0.36
C PHE A 100 -15.88 -8.29 -0.81
N TRP A 101 -15.14 -9.37 -0.56
CA TRP A 101 -14.77 -10.35 -1.56
C TRP A 101 -16.01 -11.00 -2.19
N LEU A 102 -16.95 -11.49 -1.38
CA LEU A 102 -18.19 -12.13 -1.86
C LEU A 102 -19.03 -11.18 -2.71
N ILE A 103 -19.18 -9.93 -2.29
CA ILE A 103 -19.94 -8.92 -3.04
C ILE A 103 -19.27 -8.65 -4.38
N THR A 104 -17.97 -8.33 -4.38
CA THR A 104 -17.25 -7.96 -5.61
C THR A 104 -17.16 -9.12 -6.60
N HIS A 105 -16.86 -10.34 -6.14
CA HIS A 105 -16.81 -11.52 -7.01
C HIS A 105 -18.20 -11.99 -7.44
N GLY A 106 -19.23 -11.78 -6.62
CA GLY A 106 -20.62 -11.98 -7.00
C GLY A 106 -21.04 -11.06 -8.15
N VAL A 107 -20.68 -9.77 -8.10
CA VAL A 107 -20.92 -8.83 -9.20
C VAL A 107 -20.17 -9.25 -10.48
N LEU A 108 -18.90 -9.68 -10.35
CA LEU A 108 -18.13 -10.20 -11.49
C LEU A 108 -18.78 -11.45 -12.09
N LEU A 109 -19.25 -12.38 -11.25
CA LEU A 109 -19.96 -13.58 -11.70
C LEU A 109 -21.26 -13.22 -12.44
N VAL A 110 -22.07 -12.32 -11.89
CA VAL A 110 -23.30 -11.84 -12.55
C VAL A 110 -22.96 -11.19 -13.90
N ALA A 111 -21.90 -10.38 -13.98
CA ALA A 111 -21.44 -9.79 -15.24
C ALA A 111 -21.09 -10.88 -16.26
N VAL A 112 -20.38 -11.93 -15.87
CA VAL A 112 -20.09 -13.08 -16.75
C VAL A 112 -21.37 -13.76 -17.22
N LEU A 113 -22.29 -14.10 -16.31
CA LEU A 113 -23.53 -14.80 -16.62
C LEU A 113 -24.49 -14.00 -17.51
N THR A 114 -24.39 -12.66 -17.47
CA THR A 114 -25.22 -11.74 -18.26
C THR A 114 -24.54 -11.26 -19.55
N GLY A 115 -23.38 -11.81 -19.91
CA GLY A 115 -22.65 -11.48 -21.15
C GLY A 115 -21.72 -10.26 -21.06
N PHE A 116 -21.61 -9.62 -19.90
CA PHE A 116 -20.70 -8.49 -19.62
C PHE A 116 -19.35 -8.93 -19.01
N GLY A 117 -19.02 -10.22 -19.05
CA GLY A 117 -17.79 -10.76 -18.46
C GLY A 117 -16.52 -10.09 -18.98
N TRP A 118 -16.40 -9.93 -20.31
CA TRP A 118 -15.23 -9.26 -20.91
C TRP A 118 -15.12 -7.78 -20.53
N PRO A 119 -16.19 -6.95 -20.65
CA PRO A 119 -16.17 -5.59 -20.13
C PRO A 119 -15.76 -5.52 -18.65
N ALA A 120 -16.36 -6.33 -17.78
CA ALA A 120 -16.04 -6.32 -16.35
C ALA A 120 -14.58 -6.74 -16.08
N PHE A 121 -14.07 -7.72 -16.83
CA PHE A 121 -12.69 -8.17 -16.70
C PHE A 121 -11.68 -7.11 -17.16
N LEU A 122 -11.89 -6.53 -18.34
CA LEU A 122 -10.96 -5.58 -18.97
C LEU A 122 -11.01 -4.17 -18.36
N LEU A 123 -12.20 -3.71 -17.96
CA LEU A 123 -12.42 -2.32 -17.52
C LEU A 123 -12.46 -2.15 -16.00
N TRP A 124 -12.61 -3.24 -15.24
CA TRP A 124 -12.65 -3.17 -13.78
C TRP A 124 -11.64 -4.09 -13.11
N TYR A 125 -11.67 -5.39 -13.40
CA TYR A 125 -10.80 -6.35 -12.70
C TYR A 125 -9.31 -6.13 -13.00
N ILE A 126 -8.91 -6.11 -14.28
CA ILE A 126 -7.50 -5.88 -14.67
C ILE A 126 -7.00 -4.52 -14.17
N PRO A 127 -7.70 -3.39 -14.40
CA PRO A 127 -7.28 -2.09 -13.87
C PRO A 127 -7.10 -2.08 -12.36
N ALA A 128 -7.98 -2.74 -11.61
CA ALA A 128 -7.85 -2.87 -10.15
C ALA A 128 -6.58 -3.66 -9.75
N ARG A 129 -6.21 -4.72 -10.49
CA ARG A 129 -4.97 -5.49 -10.22
C ARG A 129 -3.71 -4.69 -10.58
N LEU A 130 -3.72 -3.98 -11.70
CA LEU A 130 -2.62 -3.10 -12.08
C LEU A 130 -2.43 -1.98 -11.05
N GLN A 131 -3.53 -1.39 -10.59
CA GLN A 131 -3.52 -0.37 -9.54
C GLN A 131 -3.03 -0.92 -8.20
N LEU A 132 -3.38 -2.16 -7.81
CA LEU A 132 -2.81 -2.80 -6.63
C LEU A 132 -1.29 -2.93 -6.74
N GLY A 133 -0.79 -3.36 -7.90
CA GLY A 133 0.65 -3.41 -8.18
C GLY A 133 1.31 -2.04 -8.08
N TRP A 134 0.67 -1.01 -8.64
CA TRP A 134 1.14 0.37 -8.54
C TRP A 134 1.20 0.85 -7.09
N LEU A 135 0.15 0.62 -6.29
CA LEU A 135 0.14 0.98 -4.87
C LEU A 135 1.25 0.27 -4.09
N LEU A 136 1.47 -1.02 -4.33
CA LEU A 136 2.57 -1.74 -3.68
C LEU A 136 3.94 -1.17 -4.03
N LEU A 137 4.13 -0.76 -5.29
CA LEU A 137 5.36 -0.11 -5.71
C LEU A 137 5.53 1.27 -5.08
N VAL A 138 4.56 2.17 -5.23
CA VAL A 138 4.75 3.61 -4.94
C VAL A 138 4.41 3.99 -3.50
N PHE A 139 3.62 3.19 -2.82
CA PHE A 139 3.15 3.46 -1.46
C PHE A 139 3.88 2.60 -0.43
N ALA A 140 3.95 1.28 -0.65
CA ALA A 140 4.52 0.36 0.33
C ALA A 140 6.04 0.18 0.16
N TRP A 141 6.53 0.00 -1.07
CA TRP A 141 7.94 -0.32 -1.30
C TRP A 141 8.82 0.92 -1.51
N TYR A 142 8.49 1.78 -2.48
CA TYR A 142 9.36 2.88 -2.90
C TYR A 142 9.69 3.84 -1.76
N PRO A 143 8.73 4.33 -0.95
CA PRO A 143 9.05 5.28 0.10
C PRO A 143 9.77 4.68 1.30
N HIS A 144 9.69 3.36 1.45
CA HIS A 144 10.27 2.60 2.55
C HIS A 144 11.52 1.84 2.13
N HIS A 145 11.98 1.97 0.87
CA HIS A 145 13.04 1.11 0.36
C HIS A 145 14.36 1.24 1.14
N ARG A 146 15.03 0.10 1.23
CA ARG A 146 15.85 -0.51 2.30
C ARG A 146 15.07 -1.02 3.51
N GLY A 147 14.19 -0.22 4.10
CA GLY A 147 13.25 -0.69 5.13
C GLY A 147 13.91 -1.21 6.40
N ASP A 148 15.16 -0.84 6.63
CA ASP A 148 16.06 -1.39 7.65
C ASP A 148 16.08 -0.57 8.95
N LYS A 149 15.38 0.57 8.97
CA LYS A 149 15.33 1.48 10.12
C LYS A 149 13.92 1.66 10.63
N GLN A 150 13.79 1.71 11.94
CA GLN A 150 12.56 2.10 12.63
C GLN A 150 12.81 3.37 13.41
N GLY A 151 11.84 4.29 13.39
CA GLY A 151 11.90 5.52 14.17
C GLY A 151 11.36 6.72 13.40
N ARG A 152 10.84 7.68 14.16
CA ARG A 152 10.04 8.82 13.67
C ARG A 152 10.58 9.57 12.45
N TYR A 153 11.90 9.70 12.31
CA TYR A 153 12.53 10.47 11.22
C TYR A 153 13.24 9.58 10.20
N VAL A 154 13.39 8.28 10.45
CA VAL A 154 14.32 7.42 9.72
C VAL A 154 13.65 6.23 9.04
N ASP A 155 12.37 6.01 9.32
CA ASP A 155 11.57 4.89 8.83
C ASP A 155 11.13 5.04 7.36
N THR A 156 11.23 6.24 6.81
CA THR A 156 10.84 6.59 5.44
C THR A 156 11.78 7.65 4.86
N ARG A 157 11.49 8.13 3.64
CA ARG A 157 12.33 9.10 2.93
C ARG A 157 11.55 10.18 2.20
N VAL A 158 12.27 11.22 1.81
CA VAL A 158 11.93 12.12 0.70
C VAL A 158 12.82 11.74 -0.48
N ALA A 159 12.24 11.21 -1.55
CA ALA A 159 12.96 10.77 -2.73
C ALA A 159 12.27 11.32 -3.97
N VAL A 160 12.91 12.30 -4.61
CA VAL A 160 12.31 13.05 -5.71
C VAL A 160 13.03 12.74 -7.01
N PHE A 161 12.29 12.29 -8.01
CA PHE A 161 12.74 12.14 -9.40
C PHE A 161 11.91 13.04 -10.34
N PRO A 162 12.34 13.30 -11.59
CA PRO A 162 11.59 14.15 -12.52
C PRO A 162 10.13 13.70 -12.68
N GLY A 163 9.19 14.59 -12.37
CA GLY A 163 7.75 14.32 -12.48
C GLY A 163 7.14 13.48 -11.34
N SER A 164 7.93 13.07 -10.35
CA SER A 164 7.49 12.19 -9.24
C SER A 164 6.26 12.72 -8.49
N THR A 165 6.25 14.00 -8.07
CA THR A 165 5.11 14.59 -7.36
C THR A 165 3.76 14.38 -8.09
N PHE A 166 3.76 14.46 -9.42
CA PHE A 166 2.57 14.19 -10.24
C PHE A 166 2.30 12.68 -10.36
N LEU A 167 3.30 11.91 -10.80
CA LEU A 167 3.18 10.49 -11.12
C LEU A 167 2.81 9.63 -9.92
N ILE A 168 3.43 9.90 -8.77
CA ILE A 168 3.20 9.16 -7.53
C ILE A 168 2.46 10.00 -6.49
N ARG A 169 1.76 11.07 -6.93
CA ARG A 169 0.80 11.82 -6.10
C ARG A 169 1.33 12.24 -4.72
N GLY A 170 2.57 12.73 -4.65
CA GLY A 170 3.18 13.21 -3.40
C GLY A 170 3.86 12.14 -2.54
N HIS A 171 3.92 10.88 -2.98
CA HIS A 171 4.68 9.82 -2.31
C HIS A 171 6.21 9.98 -2.44
N ASP A 172 6.67 10.97 -3.19
CA ASP A 172 8.06 11.44 -3.22
C ASP A 172 8.46 12.17 -1.92
N HIS A 173 7.50 12.64 -1.13
CA HIS A 173 7.71 13.32 0.16
C HIS A 173 7.14 12.49 1.34
N HIS A 174 7.28 11.18 1.29
CA HIS A 174 6.56 10.29 2.21
C HIS A 174 6.95 10.44 3.68
N ALA A 175 8.18 10.84 3.97
CA ALA A 175 8.58 11.19 5.34
C ALA A 175 7.69 12.27 5.95
N LEU A 176 7.30 13.28 5.17
CA LEU A 176 6.37 14.30 5.63
C LEU A 176 4.95 13.75 5.83
N HIS A 177 4.53 12.78 5.02
CA HIS A 177 3.26 12.07 5.22
C HIS A 177 3.25 11.29 6.54
N HIS A 178 4.36 10.63 6.91
CA HIS A 178 4.48 9.94 8.20
C HIS A 178 4.51 10.91 9.39
N LEU A 179 5.25 12.01 9.26
CA LEU A 179 5.36 13.02 10.31
C LEU A 179 4.08 13.84 10.49
N PHE A 180 3.37 14.12 9.39
CA PHE A 180 2.23 15.03 9.33
C PHE A 180 1.10 14.48 8.44
N PRO A 181 0.47 13.34 8.80
CA PRO A 181 -0.46 12.60 7.93
C PRO A 181 -1.77 13.35 7.60
N ARG A 182 -2.02 14.50 8.24
CA ARG A 182 -3.16 15.37 7.95
C ARG A 182 -2.89 16.39 6.85
N VAL A 183 -1.62 16.59 6.48
CA VAL A 183 -1.24 17.51 5.41
C VAL A 183 -1.53 16.83 4.07
N ALA A 184 -2.34 17.48 3.24
CA ALA A 184 -2.68 16.95 1.93
C ALA A 184 -1.42 16.80 1.05
N HIS A 185 -1.36 15.72 0.27
CA HIS A 185 -0.16 15.33 -0.47
C HIS A 185 0.41 16.41 -1.40
N TYR A 186 -0.46 17.24 -2.00
CA TYR A 186 -0.06 18.33 -2.89
C TYR A 186 0.55 19.54 -2.16
N ARG A 187 0.51 19.57 -0.82
CA ARG A 187 1.19 20.58 0.01
C ARG A 187 2.52 20.10 0.59
N LEU A 188 2.81 18.80 0.51
CA LEU A 188 4.05 18.24 1.04
C LEU A 188 5.31 18.85 0.39
N PRO A 189 5.37 19.13 -0.92
CA PRO A 189 6.55 19.75 -1.50
C PRO A 189 6.82 21.15 -0.94
N ALA A 190 5.79 21.97 -0.76
CA ALA A 190 5.93 23.30 -0.17
C ALA A 190 6.38 23.20 1.29
N MET A 191 5.80 22.28 2.06
CA MET A 191 6.22 22.02 3.44
C MET A 191 7.66 21.53 3.53
N TRP A 192 8.14 20.74 2.56
CA TRP A 192 9.53 20.32 2.51
C TRP A 192 10.49 21.50 2.32
N GLN A 193 10.12 22.49 1.48
CA GLN A 193 10.95 23.69 1.29
C GLN A 193 11.20 24.44 2.61
N GLU A 194 10.23 24.42 3.52
CA GLU A 194 10.33 25.11 4.81
C GLU A 194 11.04 24.28 5.88
N MET A 195 10.93 22.95 5.81
CA MET A 195 11.34 22.05 6.91
C MET A 195 12.60 21.22 6.62
N ALA A 196 13.09 21.17 5.37
CA ALA A 196 14.20 20.30 4.98
C ALA A 196 15.45 20.52 5.86
N ALA A 197 15.81 21.79 6.09
CA ALA A 197 16.97 22.18 6.88
C ALA A 197 16.89 21.70 8.35
N ASP A 198 15.69 21.49 8.90
CA ASP A 198 15.49 20.98 10.25
C ASP A 198 15.36 19.45 10.30
N LEU A 199 14.79 18.85 9.26
CA LEU A 199 14.44 17.43 9.22
C LEU A 199 15.59 16.54 8.76
N VAL A 200 16.40 16.99 7.81
CA VAL A 200 17.58 16.23 7.36
C VAL A 200 18.59 16.03 8.50
N PRO A 201 18.94 17.03 9.32
CA PRO A 201 19.81 16.83 10.49
C PRO A 201 19.22 15.88 11.55
N LYS A 202 17.89 15.74 11.62
CA LYS A 202 17.21 14.78 12.51
C LYS A 202 17.22 13.34 11.96
N GLY A 203 17.69 13.15 10.73
CA GLY A 203 17.86 11.85 10.10
C GLY A 203 16.89 11.55 8.96
N VAL A 204 16.02 12.49 8.56
CA VAL A 204 15.15 12.29 7.38
C VAL A 204 16.02 12.15 6.15
N ARG A 205 15.88 10.99 5.49
CA ARG A 205 16.63 10.66 4.29
C ARG A 205 16.09 11.45 3.10
N ALA A 206 16.92 12.30 2.51
CA ALA A 206 16.58 13.11 1.33
C ALA A 206 17.42 12.67 0.13
N GLU A 207 16.76 12.39 -1.00
CA GLU A 207 17.39 11.77 -2.17
C GLU A 207 16.95 12.41 -3.50
N GLY A 208 17.81 12.26 -4.52
CA GLY A 208 17.54 12.64 -5.89
C GLY A 208 17.52 14.16 -6.05
N ARG A 209 16.38 14.68 -6.49
CA ARG A 209 16.17 16.12 -6.70
C ARG A 209 15.51 16.81 -5.50
N ALA A 210 15.43 16.15 -4.35
CA ALA A 210 14.89 16.77 -3.14
C ALA A 210 15.81 17.92 -2.67
N LEU A 211 15.23 18.95 -2.05
CA LEU A 211 16.02 19.94 -1.31
C LEU A 211 16.77 19.24 -0.18
N GLU A 212 18.03 19.63 0.09
CA GLU A 212 18.94 18.98 1.05
C GLU A 212 19.25 17.50 0.74
N ALA A 213 19.09 17.05 -0.52
CA ALA A 213 19.41 15.67 -0.90
C ALA A 213 20.91 15.37 -0.72
N THR A 214 21.22 14.25 -0.07
CA THR A 214 22.60 13.82 0.20
C THR A 214 23.10 12.74 -0.76
N GLY A 215 22.28 12.33 -1.73
CA GLY A 215 22.61 11.27 -2.68
C GLY A 215 21.52 11.01 -3.73
N PRO A 216 21.76 10.08 -4.67
CA PRO A 216 20.78 9.70 -5.68
C PRO A 216 19.61 8.92 -5.07
N VAL A 217 18.51 8.80 -5.83
CA VAL A 217 17.41 7.89 -5.45
C VAL A 217 17.91 6.46 -5.44
N VAL A 218 17.72 5.77 -4.31
CA VAL A 218 18.02 4.34 -4.19
C VAL A 218 16.79 3.51 -4.57
N TRP A 219 16.96 2.56 -5.48
CA TRP A 219 15.92 1.62 -5.95
C TRP A 219 16.28 0.21 -5.53
#